data_AF-A0A1Y4LYD2-F1
#
_entry.id   AF-A0A1Y4LYD2-F1
#
_cell.length_a   1.000
_cell.length_b   1.000
_cell.length_c   1.000
_cell.angle_alpha   90.00
_cell.angle_beta   90.00
_cell.angle_gamma   90.00
#
_symmetry.space_group_name_H-M   'P 1'
#
loop_
_entity.id
_entity.type
_entity.pdbx_description
1 polymer ?
#
loop_
_entity_poly.entity_id
_entity_poly.type
_entity_poly.pdbx_seq_one_letter_code
_entity_poly.pdbx_strand_id
1 'polypeptide(L)' 'MCGYDETDIKVCIDKNVDLETFFMDCPKLNPNRKNVTGTICNVKIQDIEDEMIQDIRIMDKLVDDIAKGKKKQIWKS' A
#
# COMPACT_ATOMS: atom_id res chain seq x y z
N MET A 1 -4.69 2.58 3.28
CA MET A 1 -4.66 1.55 2.22
C MET A 1 -5.22 0.24 2.74
N CYS A 2 -4.74 -0.24 3.89
CA CYS A 2 -5.02 -1.60 4.39
C CYS A 2 -6.13 -1.70 5.46
N GLY A 3 -6.61 -0.59 6.01
CA GLY A 3 -7.66 -0.59 7.03
C GLY A 3 -7.17 -0.90 8.45
N TYR A 4 -5.88 -1.19 8.63
CA TYR A 4 -5.23 -1.24 9.93
C TYR A 4 -5.24 0.12 10.63
N ASP A 5 -5.42 0.09 11.94
CA ASP A 5 -5.12 1.21 12.82
C ASP A 5 -3.68 1.16 13.36
N GLU A 6 -3.28 2.15 14.16
CA GLU A 6 -1.92 2.23 14.71
C GLU A 6 -1.57 1.06 15.64
N THR A 7 -2.55 0.52 16.37
CA THR A 7 -2.36 -0.61 17.27
C THR A 7 -2.11 -1.88 16.47
N ASP A 8 -2.91 -2.11 15.41
CA ASP A 8 -2.73 -3.26 14.53
C ASP A 8 -1.35 -3.27 13.86
N ILE A 9 -0.91 -2.11 13.36
CA ILE A 9 0.42 -1.97 12.76
C ILE A 9 1.51 -2.30 13.77
N LYS A 10 1.37 -1.83 15.01
CA LYS A 10 2.34 -2.13 16.07
C LYS A 10 2.42 -3.63 16.35
N VAL A 11 1.29 -4.32 16.39
CA VAL A 11 1.26 -5.79 16.54
C VAL A 11 1.96 -6.49 15.38
N CYS A 12 1.77 -6.03 14.14
CA CYS A 12 2.46 -6.59 12.98
C CYS A 12 3.98 -6.43 13.07
N ILE A 13 4.44 -5.26 13.53
CA ILE A 13 5.86 -4.96 13.75
C ILE A 13 6.44 -5.84 14.86
N ASP A 14 5.78 -5.91 16.01
CA ASP A 14 6.23 -6.69 17.17
C ASP A 14 6.33 -8.20 16.85
N LYS A 15 5.46 -8.68 15.96
CA LYS A 15 5.45 -10.06 15.46
C LYS A 15 6.35 -10.29 14.25
N ASN A 16 6.98 -9.25 13.70
CA ASN A 16 7.78 -9.30 12.48
C ASN A 16 7.04 -9.99 11.32
N VAL A 17 5.78 -9.61 11.10
CA VAL A 17 4.91 -10.16 10.06
C VAL A 17 5.48 -9.82 8.68
N ASP A 18 5.54 -10.81 7.79
CA ASP A 18 5.98 -10.59 6.40
C ASP A 18 4.90 -9.87 5.57
N LEU A 19 5.30 -9.32 4.42
CA LEU A 19 4.39 -8.53 3.58
C LEU A 19 3.22 -9.35 3.03
N GLU A 20 3.44 -10.63 2.70
CA GLU A 20 2.38 -11.49 2.19
C GLU A 20 1.27 -11.66 3.25
N THR A 21 1.66 -12.05 4.47
CA THR A 21 0.73 -12.20 5.60
C THR A 21 0.08 -10.87 5.95
N PHE A 22 0.84 -9.76 5.95
CA PHE A 22 0.31 -8.43 6.22
C PHE A 22 -0.80 -8.02 5.23
N PHE A 23 -0.65 -8.35 3.95
CA PHE A 23 -1.67 -8.05 2.94
C PHE A 23 -2.82 -9.07 2.94
N MET A 24 -2.58 -10.33 3.29
CA MET A 24 -3.63 -11.34 3.45
C MET A 24 -4.55 -11.04 4.64
N ASP A 25 -3.98 -10.61 5.78
CA ASP A 25 -4.72 -10.32 7.02
C ASP A 25 -5.28 -8.89 7.07
N CYS A 26 -5.13 -8.16 5.98
CA CYS A 26 -5.54 -6.79 5.81
C CYS A 26 -7.05 -6.61 6.08
N PRO A 27 -7.48 -5.84 7.11
CA PRO A 27 -8.89 -5.77 7.51
C PRO A 27 -9.81 -5.24 6.41
N LYS A 28 -9.32 -4.24 5.66
CA LYS A 28 -10.07 -3.66 4.55
C LYS A 28 -9.15 -2.94 3.58
N LEU A 29 -8.92 -3.54 2.43
CA LEU A 29 -8.27 -2.86 1.31
C LEU A 29 -9.15 -1.69 0.81
N ASN A 30 -8.51 -0.55 0.59
CA ASN A 30 -9.18 0.61 -0.01
C ASN A 30 -9.55 0.29 -1.48
N PRO A 31 -10.84 0.37 -1.89
CA PRO A 31 -11.21 0.12 -3.28
C PRO A 31 -10.55 1.09 -4.26
N ASN A 32 -10.28 2.33 -3.85
CA ASN A 32 -9.63 3.34 -4.69
C ASN A 32 -8.15 3.03 -4.96
N ARG A 33 -7.56 2.01 -4.32
CA ARG A 33 -6.16 1.59 -4.58
C ARG A 33 -5.91 1.25 -6.05
N LYS A 34 -6.91 0.72 -6.74
CA LYS A 34 -6.81 0.39 -8.18
C LYS A 34 -6.72 1.63 -9.08
N ASN A 35 -6.96 2.84 -8.56
CA ASN A 35 -6.78 4.09 -9.28
C ASN A 35 -5.34 4.63 -9.20
N VAL A 36 -4.46 4.02 -8.40
CA VAL A 36 -3.05 4.44 -8.32
C VAL A 36 -2.33 4.00 -9.59
N THR A 37 -1.70 4.95 -10.25
CA THR A 37 -0.94 4.74 -11.48
C THR A 37 0.41 5.43 -11.39
N GLY A 38 1.27 5.17 -12.38
CA GLY A 38 2.58 5.78 -12.51
C GLY A 38 3.71 4.79 -12.20
N THR A 39 4.91 5.33 -12.01
CA THR A 39 6.12 4.53 -11.86
C THR A 39 6.65 4.60 -10.44
N ILE A 40 7.02 3.44 -9.88
CA ILE A 40 7.73 3.29 -8.61
C ILE A 40 8.69 2.11 -8.75
N CYS A 41 9.86 2.14 -8.10
CA CYS A 41 10.83 1.05 -8.17
C CYS A 41 11.13 0.55 -9.61
N ASN A 42 11.17 1.47 -10.59
CA ASN A 42 11.36 1.21 -12.03
C ASN A 42 10.28 0.36 -12.71
N VAL A 43 9.11 0.18 -12.10
CA VAL A 43 7.96 -0.52 -12.71
C VAL A 43 6.74 0.41 -12.79
N LYS A 44 5.89 0.19 -13.80
CA LYS A 44 4.60 0.88 -13.93
C LYS A 44 3.55 0.10 -13.13
N ILE A 45 2.93 0.74 -12.15
CA ILE A 45 2.00 0.09 -11.20
C ILE A 45 0.82 -0.56 -11.91
N GLN A 46 0.25 0.13 -12.91
CA GLN A 46 -0.90 -0.36 -13.65
C GLN A 46 -0.61 -1.54 -14.59
N ASP A 47 0.67 -1.82 -14.87
CA ASP A 47 1.09 -2.91 -15.75
C ASP A 47 1.45 -4.18 -14.92
N ILE A 48 1.34 -4.14 -13.58
CA ILE A 48 1.62 -5.29 -12.71
C ILE A 48 0.40 -6.21 -12.68
N GLU A 49 0.57 -7.46 -13.12
CA GLU A 49 -0.49 -8.47 -13.20
C GLU A 49 -0.80 -9.12 -11.85
N ASP A 50 0.23 -9.38 -11.03
CA ASP A 50 0.05 -9.97 -9.71
C ASP A 50 -0.55 -8.91 -8.76
N GLU A 51 -1.76 -9.17 -8.26
CA GLU A 51 -2.49 -8.22 -7.43
C GLU A 51 -1.78 -7.89 -6.11
N MET A 52 -1.13 -8.87 -5.48
CA MET A 52 -0.42 -8.67 -4.23
C MET A 52 0.83 -7.82 -4.45
N ILE A 53 1.60 -8.10 -5.52
CA ILE A 53 2.75 -7.29 -5.89
C ILE A 53 2.32 -5.87 -6.28
N GLN A 54 1.19 -5.73 -6.98
CA GLN A 54 0.62 -4.42 -7.30
C GLN A 54 0.30 -3.65 -6.02
N ASP A 55 -0.36 -4.28 -5.04
CA ASP A 55 -0.70 -3.65 -3.76
C ASP A 55 0.56 -3.25 -2.97
N ILE A 56 1.60 -4.08 -2.95
CA ILE A 56 2.90 -3.72 -2.36
C ILE A 56 3.49 -2.47 -3.03
N ARG A 57 3.49 -2.39 -4.37
CA ARG A 57 4.02 -1.22 -5.10
C ARG A 57 3.16 0.02 -4.94
N ILE A 58 1.85 -0.13 -4.78
CA ILE A 58 0.98 0.98 -4.41
C ILE A 58 1.40 1.52 -3.03
N MET A 59 1.63 0.64 -2.04
CA MET A 59 2.10 1.07 -0.71
C MET A 59 3.42 1.84 -0.81
N ASP A 60 4.42 1.31 -1.52
CA ASP A 60 5.70 2.00 -1.75
C ASP A 60 5.49 3.40 -2.34
N LYS A 61 4.57 3.51 -3.30
CA LYS A 61 4.28 4.79 -3.97
C LYS A 61 3.65 5.81 -3.02
N LEU A 62 2.74 5.38 -2.14
CA LEU A 62 2.14 6.25 -1.13
C LEU A 62 3.19 6.77 -0.15
N VAL A 63 4.14 5.93 0.26
CA VAL A 63 5.25 6.33 1.15
C VAL A 63 6.18 7.32 0.44
N ASP A 64 6.56 7.05 -0.81
CA ASP A 64 7.37 7.96 -1.65
C ASP A 64 6.71 9.33 -1.83
N ASP A 65 5.39 9.34 -2.07
CA ASP A 65 4.64 10.58 -2.23
C ASP A 65 4.58 11.40 -0.93
N ILE A 66 4.42 10.75 0.23
CA ILE A 66 4.47 11.42 1.54
C ILE A 66 5.87 11.99 1.79
N ALA A 67 6.93 11.23 1.50
CA ALA A 67 8.31 11.69 1.64
C ALA A 67 8.62 12.91 0.75
N LYS A 68 7.97 12.99 -0.42
CA LYS A 68 8.03 14.14 -1.34
C LYS A 68 7.11 15.31 -0.94
N GLY A 69 6.48 15.26 0.23
CA GLY A 69 5.62 16.33 0.75
C GLY A 69 4.23 16.38 0.15
N LYS A 70 3.77 15.35 -0.58
CA LYS A 70 2.38 15.27 -1.03
C LYS A 70 1.47 14.92 0.15
N LYS A 71 0.24 15.44 0.12
CA LYS A 71 -0.76 15.14 1.16
C LYS A 71 -1.17 13.67 1.13
N LYS A 72 -1.41 13.10 2.31
CA LYS A 72 -1.83 11.71 2.56
C LYS A 72 -3.12 11.29 1.82
N GLN A 73 -3.93 12.25 1.36
CA GLN A 73 -5.10 12.01 0.50
C GLN A 73 -4.68 11.88 -0.97
N ILE A 74 -4.15 10.71 -1.32
CA ILE A 74 -3.90 10.32 -2.73
C ILE A 74 -5.20 9.76 -3.35
N TRP A 75 -6.21 9.49 -2.51
CA TRP A 75 -7.52 8.99 -2.89
C TRP A 75 -8.47 10.15 -3.19
N LYS A 76 -8.41 10.69 -4.40
CA LYS A 76 -9.56 11.47 -4.90
C LYS A 76 -10.61 10.48 -5.41
N SER A 77 -11.83 10.67 -4.89
CA SER A 77 -13.09 10.11 -5.40
C SER A 77 -13.31 10.55 -6.84
#